data_AF-A0A7V0NNV6-F1
#
_entry.id   AF-A0A7V0NNV6-F1
#
_cell.length_a   1.000
_cell.length_b   1.000
_cell.length_c   1.000
_cell.angle_alpha   90.00
_cell.angle_beta   90.00
_cell.angle_gamma   90.00
#
_symmetry.space_group_name_H-M   'P 1'
#
loop_
_entity.id
_entity.type
_entity.pdbx_description
1 polymer ?
#
loop_
_entity_poly.entity_id
_entity_poly.type
_entity_poly.pdbx_seq_one_letter_code
_entity_poly.pdbx_strand_id
1 'polypeptide(L)' 'RGGMGVKSIKLTKVRGHLVGARAVGEETEIFIISSTGIVIRTPAKRISRQKRDATGVKVMDVAKGTFIAAFTPVPAEEED' A
#
# COMPACT_ATOMS: atom_id res chain seq x y z
N ARG A 1 19.09 -2.42 -19.09
CA ARG A 1 18.07 -3.44 -18.72
C ARG A 1 18.83 -4.74 -18.45
N GLY A 2 18.56 -5.49 -17.37
CA GLY A 2 19.30 -6.72 -17.01
C GLY A 2 20.12 -6.69 -15.71
N GLY A 3 20.08 -5.60 -14.95
CA GLY A 3 20.63 -5.57 -13.58
C GLY A 3 19.59 -5.99 -12.53
N MET A 4 20.02 -6.16 -11.28
CA MET A 4 19.15 -6.53 -10.13
C MET A 4 18.10 -5.46 -9.75
N GLY A 5 18.14 -4.29 -10.39
CA GLY A 5 17.31 -3.15 -10.04
C GLY A 5 17.88 -2.36 -8.86
N VAL A 6 17.06 -1.45 -8.33
CA VAL A 6 17.39 -0.60 -7.17
C VAL A 6 16.31 -0.74 -6.12
N LYS A 7 16.68 -0.53 -4.85
CA LYS A 7 15.75 -0.65 -3.71
C LYS A 7 14.60 0.35 -3.81
N SER A 8 13.36 -0.15 -3.66
CA SER A 8 12.13 0.64 -3.69
C SER A 8 11.62 1.03 -2.30
N ILE A 9 11.79 0.13 -1.31
CA ILE A 9 11.43 0.35 0.10
C ILE A 9 12.38 -0.44 1.01
N LYS A 10 12.61 0.02 2.25
CA LYS A 10 13.31 -0.76 3.27
C LYS A 10 12.36 -1.74 3.95
N LEU A 11 12.46 -3.02 3.61
CA LEU A 11 11.77 -4.11 4.29
C LEU A 11 12.47 -4.44 5.62
N THR A 12 11.68 -4.78 6.63
CA THR A 12 12.16 -5.29 7.92
C THR A 12 11.38 -6.56 8.26
N LYS A 13 11.96 -7.46 9.07
CA LYS A 13 11.28 -8.71 9.47
C LYS A 13 9.90 -8.47 10.07
N VAL A 14 9.74 -7.39 10.84
CA VAL A 14 8.48 -7.01 11.50
C VAL A 14 7.42 -6.52 10.52
N ARG A 15 7.82 -5.92 9.38
CA ARG A 15 6.88 -5.39 8.37
C ARG A 15 6.50 -6.41 7.29
N GLY A 16 7.20 -7.54 7.21
CA GLY A 16 6.94 -8.58 6.22
C GLY A 16 7.43 -8.19 4.82
N HIS A 17 6.64 -8.56 3.80
CA HIS A 17 6.99 -8.44 2.39
C HIS A 17 6.19 -7.35 1.67
N LEU A 18 6.66 -6.94 0.50
CA LEU A 18 5.93 -6.02 -0.37
C LEU A 18 4.79 -6.78 -1.08
N VAL A 19 3.54 -6.39 -0.81
CA VAL A 19 2.34 -6.99 -1.44
C VAL A 19 2.16 -6.50 -2.88
N GLY A 20 2.58 -5.26 -3.18
CA GLY A 20 2.53 -4.70 -4.52
C GLY A 20 2.94 -3.23 -4.56
N ALA A 21 2.93 -2.66 -5.76
CA ALA A 21 3.13 -1.23 -6.00
C ALA A 21 2.12 -0.73 -7.04
N ARG A 22 1.62 0.50 -6.87
CA ARG A 22 0.72 1.18 -7.81
C ARG A 22 1.13 2.65 -7.90
N ALA A 23 1.05 3.21 -9.11
CA ALA A 23 1.10 4.65 -9.28
C ALA A 23 -0.23 5.25 -8.81
N VAL A 24 -0.16 6.39 -8.13
CA VAL A 24 -1.34 7.10 -7.58
C VAL A 24 -1.16 8.60 -7.81
N GLY A 25 -2.27 9.29 -8.02
CA GLY A 25 -2.36 10.75 -8.03
C GLY A 25 -2.75 11.31 -6.66
N GLU A 26 -2.86 12.63 -6.57
CA GLU A 26 -3.22 13.32 -5.31
C GLU A 26 -4.66 13.02 -4.87
N GLU A 27 -5.58 12.88 -5.84
CA GLU A 27 -7.00 12.58 -5.59
C GLU A 27 -7.31 11.08 -5.64
N THR A 28 -6.30 10.23 -5.80
CA THR A 28 -6.51 8.78 -5.77
C THR A 28 -6.87 8.33 -4.36
N GLU A 29 -7.96 7.59 -4.25
CA GLU A 29 -8.26 6.80 -3.06
C GLU A 29 -7.85 5.34 -3.27
N ILE A 30 -7.58 4.64 -2.17
CA ILE A 30 -7.09 3.27 -2.20
C ILE A 30 -7.96 2.41 -1.29
N PHE A 31 -8.43 1.27 -1.80
CA PHE A 31 -8.92 0.18 -0.99
C PHE A 31 -7.76 -0.68 -0.51
N ILE A 32 -7.72 -0.98 0.79
CA ILE A 32 -6.76 -1.89 1.41
C ILE A 32 -7.54 -3.03 2.07
N ILE A 33 -7.16 -4.27 1.78
CA ILE A 33 -7.90 -5.48 2.14
C ILE A 33 -7.00 -6.37 3.00
N SER A 34 -7.45 -6.71 4.21
CA SER A 34 -6.77 -7.67 5.07
C SER A 34 -7.05 -9.11 4.65
N SER A 35 -6.24 -10.05 5.13
CA SER A 35 -6.45 -11.50 4.97
C SER A 35 -7.73 -12.03 5.63
N THR A 36 -8.38 -11.22 6.48
CA THR A 36 -9.65 -11.54 7.15
C THR A 36 -10.85 -10.87 6.49
N GLY A 37 -10.67 -10.19 5.35
CA GLY A 37 -11.74 -9.53 4.62
C GLY A 37 -12.11 -8.14 5.14
N ILE A 38 -11.33 -7.55 6.06
CA ILE A 38 -11.53 -6.17 6.48
C ILE A 38 -11.05 -5.26 5.35
N VAL A 39 -11.91 -4.36 4.90
CA VAL A 39 -11.62 -3.38 3.84
C VAL A 39 -11.69 -1.98 4.41
N ILE A 40 -10.67 -1.16 4.15
CA ILE A 40 -10.72 0.30 4.39
C ILE A 40 -10.50 1.05 3.08
N ARG A 41 -11.16 2.21 2.95
CA ARG A 41 -10.92 3.21 1.92
C ARG A 41 -10.10 4.34 2.55
N THR A 42 -9.02 4.77 1.89
CA THR A 42 -8.19 5.87 2.40
C THR A 42 -7.64 6.70 1.24
N PRO A 43 -7.73 8.05 1.33
CA PRO A 43 -7.07 8.93 0.36
C PRO A 43 -5.56 8.74 0.36
N ALA A 44 -4.94 8.57 -0.81
CA ALA A 44 -3.50 8.40 -0.95
C ALA A 44 -2.74 9.59 -0.34
N LYS A 45 -3.29 10.81 -0.44
CA LYS A 45 -2.73 12.03 0.15
C LYS A 45 -2.60 12.02 1.68
N ARG A 46 -3.33 11.15 2.39
CA ARG A 46 -3.17 10.97 3.85
C ARG A 46 -1.99 10.06 4.23
N ILE A 47 -1.44 9.32 3.28
CA ILE A 47 -0.28 8.45 3.52
C ILE A 47 0.99 9.31 3.39
N SER A 48 1.86 9.24 4.42
CA SER A 48 3.10 10.03 4.44
C SER A 48 3.98 9.77 3.22
N ARG A 49 4.37 10.84 2.52
CA ARG A 49 5.31 10.79 1.40
C ARG A 49 6.73 10.65 1.94
N GLN A 50 7.38 9.53 1.66
CA GLN A 50 8.73 9.22 2.14
C GLN A 50 9.66 8.80 0.99
N LYS A 51 10.98 8.92 1.19
CA LYS A 51 11.99 8.45 0.23
C LYS A 51 12.09 6.91 0.24
N ARG A 52 12.68 6.35 -0.82
CA ARG A 52 12.83 4.89 -1.05
C ARG A 52 13.55 4.11 0.05
N ASP A 53 14.40 4.76 0.85
CA ASP A 53 15.11 4.06 1.93
C ASP A 53 14.34 4.05 3.27
N ALA A 54 13.16 4.69 3.30
CA ALA A 54 12.25 4.63 4.44
C ALA A 54 11.58 3.24 4.55
N THR A 55 10.97 3.01 5.71
CA THR A 55 10.23 1.77 6.01
C THR A 55 8.72 1.89 5.84
N GLY A 56 8.21 3.10 5.53
CA GLY A 56 6.79 3.37 5.41
C GLY A 56 6.10 3.64 6.76
N VAL A 57 4.83 4.05 6.67
CA VAL A 57 3.93 4.30 7.80
C VAL A 57 2.84 3.23 7.87
N LYS A 58 2.26 3.03 9.06
CA LYS A 58 1.11 2.13 9.24
C LYS A 58 -0.16 2.84 8.76
N VAL A 59 -0.91 2.20 7.86
CA VAL A 59 -2.18 2.73 7.31
C VAL A 59 -3.39 2.00 7.88
N MET A 60 -3.28 0.68 8.10
CA MET A 60 -4.30 -0.18 8.69
C MET A 60 -3.74 -0.86 9.93
N ASP A 61 -4.53 -0.91 11.01
CA ASP A 61 -4.30 -1.81 12.12
C ASP A 61 -4.78 -3.21 11.76
N VAL A 62 -3.89 -4.19 11.89
CA VAL A 62 -4.15 -5.59 11.59
C VAL A 62 -3.99 -6.41 12.87
N ALA A 63 -4.92 -7.33 13.13
CA ALA A 63 -4.85 -8.21 14.28
C ALA A 63 -3.61 -9.13 14.19
N LYS A 64 -3.16 -9.67 15.32
CA LYS A 64 -2.02 -10.59 15.35
C LYS A 64 -2.28 -11.79 14.43
N GLY A 65 -1.30 -12.11 13.58
CA GLY A 65 -1.39 -13.21 12.61
C GLY A 65 -2.14 -12.87 11.33
N THR A 66 -2.66 -11.65 11.19
CA THR A 66 -3.29 -11.17 9.96
C THR A 66 -2.34 -10.27 9.18
N PHE A 67 -2.56 -10.16 7.87
CA PHE A 67 -1.71 -9.41 6.96
C PHE A 67 -2.55 -8.70 5.90
N ILE A 68 -1.93 -7.78 5.16
CA ILE A 68 -2.58 -7.14 4.01
C ILE A 68 -2.54 -8.14 2.84
N ALA A 69 -3.72 -8.55 2.37
CA ALA A 69 -3.85 -9.50 1.26
C ALA A 69 -3.79 -8.79 -0.09
N ALA A 70 -4.40 -7.60 -0.20
CA ALA A 70 -4.45 -6.84 -1.44
C ALA A 70 -4.67 -5.35 -1.19
N PHE A 71 -4.38 -4.55 -2.22
CA PHE A 71 -4.82 -3.16 -2.29
C PHE A 71 -5.04 -2.76 -3.75
N THR A 72 -5.91 -1.79 -3.98
CA THR A 72 -6.18 -1.25 -5.32
C THR A 72 -6.60 0.22 -5.24
N PRO A 73 -6.23 1.06 -6.21
CA PRO A 73 -6.90 2.33 -6.41
C PRO A 73 -8.41 2.11 -6.53
N VAL A 74 -9.19 3.02 -5.95
CA VAL A 74 -10.64 3.08 -6.18
C VAL A 74 -10.84 3.44 -7.66
N PRO A 75 -11.68 2.70 -8.41
CA PRO A 75 -12.04 3.06 -9.77
C PRO A 75 -12.63 4.47 -9.81
N ALA A 76 -12.41 5.20 -10.92
CA ALA A 76 -13.17 6.41 -11.16
C ALA A 76 -14.65 6.03 -11.23
N GLU A 77 -15.52 6.82 -10.60
CA GLU A 77 -16.96 6.70 -10.82
C GLU A 77 -17.19 7.06 -12.29
N GLU A 78 -17.76 6.12 -13.06
CA GLU A 78 -18.27 6.44 -14.40
C GLU A 78 -19.50 7.32 -14.18
N GLU A 79 -19.46 8.57 -14.66
CA GLU A 79 -20.68 9.38 -14.80
C GLU A 79 -21.53 8.70 -15.87
N ASP A 80 -22.68 8.13 -15.46
CA ASP A 80 -23.72 7.61 -16.37
C ASP A 80 -24.27 8.71 -17.30
#